data_AF-A0A520REY1-F1
#
_entry.id   AF-A0A520REY1-F1
#
_cell.length_a   1.000
_cell.length_b   1.000
_cell.length_c   1.000
_cell.angle_alpha   90.00
_cell.angle_beta   90.00
_cell.angle_gamma   90.00
#
_symmetry.space_group_name_H-M   'P 1'
#
loop_
_entity.id
_entity.type
_entity.pdbx_description
1 polymer ?
#
loop_
_entity_poly.entity_id
_entity_poly.type
_entity_poly.pdbx_seq_one_letter_code
_entity_poly.pdbx_strand_id
1 'polypeptide(L)'
;MRRMNRDRFVRSGSTPMSAFSLIELLVVVGILSILLAIAMPSWQSVRVASAVREARIVLERLNLHQRYFWQQHTRYAATDELPPLAALSETVGHYYQLSAEPTDAGFLLRLVSTVPTAPSLALDHRGVWTTTDSSSR
;
A
#
# COMPACT_ATOMS: atom_id res chain seq x y z
N MET A 1 17.99 -84.74 17.90
CA MET A 1 17.94 -84.03 16.60
C MET A 1 17.19 -82.71 16.78
N ARG A 2 17.88 -81.57 16.90
CA ARG A 2 17.26 -80.24 17.05
C ARG A 2 17.51 -79.47 15.76
N ARG A 3 16.43 -79.18 15.00
CA ARG A 3 16.51 -78.50 13.71
C ARG A 3 16.96 -77.05 13.93
N MET A 4 18.02 -76.67 13.23
CA MET A 4 18.57 -75.32 13.18
C MET A 4 17.76 -74.53 12.14
N ASN A 5 16.89 -73.63 12.61
CA ASN A 5 16.17 -72.71 11.73
C ASN A 5 17.06 -71.47 11.52
N ARG A 6 17.49 -71.25 10.28
CA ARG A 6 18.25 -70.05 9.90
C ARG A 6 17.26 -68.94 9.56
N ASP A 7 17.13 -67.99 10.47
CA ASP A 7 16.34 -66.79 10.25
C ASP A 7 17.03 -65.93 9.19
N ARG A 8 16.39 -65.82 8.02
CA ARG A 8 16.82 -64.94 6.94
C ARG A 8 16.50 -63.50 7.34
N PHE A 9 17.52 -62.77 7.76
CA PHE A 9 17.44 -61.31 7.87
C PHE A 9 17.26 -60.70 6.48
N VAL A 10 16.04 -60.30 6.16
CA VAL A 10 15.72 -59.43 5.02
C VAL A 10 16.32 -58.06 5.34
N ARG A 11 17.39 -57.68 4.64
CA ARG A 11 17.93 -56.32 4.71
C ARG A 11 16.97 -55.39 3.98
N SER A 12 16.14 -54.67 4.73
CA SER A 12 15.38 -53.55 4.20
C SER A 12 16.38 -52.43 3.89
N GLY A 13 16.68 -52.22 2.61
CA GLY A 13 17.51 -51.10 2.17
C GLY A 13 16.77 -49.80 2.41
N SER A 14 17.24 -48.97 3.34
CA SER A 14 16.79 -47.59 3.49
C SER A 14 17.24 -46.81 2.24
N THR A 15 16.31 -46.41 1.38
CA THR A 15 16.58 -45.41 0.36
C THR A 15 17.06 -44.13 1.07
N PRO A 16 18.27 -43.63 0.79
CA PRO A 16 18.74 -42.42 1.43
C PRO A 16 17.86 -41.25 0.97
N MET A 17 17.07 -40.70 1.89
CA MET A 17 16.46 -39.38 1.68
C MET A 17 17.60 -38.36 1.66
N SER A 18 17.84 -37.72 0.52
CA SER A 18 18.85 -36.67 0.44
C SER A 18 18.36 -35.45 1.21
N ALA A 19 19.01 -35.13 2.31
CA ALA A 19 18.87 -33.84 2.96
C ALA A 19 19.71 -32.79 2.21
N PHE A 20 19.18 -31.58 2.09
CA PHE A 20 19.88 -30.44 1.48
C PHE A 20 21.18 -30.12 2.22
N SER A 21 22.24 -29.77 1.48
CA SER A 21 23.54 -29.41 2.08
C SER A 21 23.53 -27.98 2.60
N LEU A 22 24.35 -27.69 3.62
CA LEU A 22 24.53 -26.35 4.17
C LEU A 22 25.02 -25.36 3.11
N ILE A 23 25.93 -25.80 2.23
CA ILE A 23 26.41 -24.97 1.12
C ILE A 23 25.31 -24.67 0.10
N GLU A 24 24.38 -25.60 -0.10
CA GLU A 24 23.28 -25.45 -1.06
C GLU A 24 22.31 -24.38 -0.57
N LEU A 25 21.98 -24.38 0.72
CA LEU A 25 21.21 -23.30 1.34
C LEU A 25 21.92 -21.94 1.24
N LEU A 26 23.25 -21.91 1.41
CA LEU A 26 24.06 -20.69 1.31
C LEU A 26 24.00 -20.09 -0.10
N VAL A 27 24.10 -20.92 -1.13
CA VAL A 27 23.99 -20.49 -2.53
C VAL A 27 22.56 -20.02 -2.83
N VAL A 28 21.54 -20.72 -2.35
CA VAL A 28 20.13 -20.33 -2.54
C VAL A 28 19.83 -18.97 -1.90
N VAL A 29 20.24 -18.75 -0.65
CA VAL A 29 20.05 -17.46 0.03
C VAL A 29 20.87 -16.36 -0.64
N GLY A 30 22.08 -16.67 -1.13
CA GLY A 30 22.89 -15.78 -1.95
C GLY A 30 22.15 -15.29 -3.19
N ILE A 31 21.63 -16.21 -4.01
CA ILE A 31 20.83 -15.87 -5.21
C ILE A 31 19.56 -15.11 -4.81
N LEU A 32 18.85 -15.54 -3.76
CA LEU A 32 17.63 -14.89 -3.28
C LEU A 32 17.89 -13.43 -2.87
N SER A 33 19.01 -13.14 -2.21
CA SER A 33 19.36 -11.77 -1.81
C SER A 33 19.56 -10.83 -2.99
N ILE A 34 20.18 -11.32 -4.07
CA ILE A 34 20.37 -10.56 -5.31
C ILE A 34 19.02 -10.28 -5.97
N LEU A 35 18.14 -11.29 -6.03
CA LEU A 35 16.79 -11.13 -6.57
C LEU A 35 15.98 -10.11 -5.76
N LEU A 36 16.04 -10.18 -4.43
CA LEU A 36 15.34 -9.23 -3.55
C LEU A 36 15.89 -7.80 -3.70
N ALA A 37 17.19 -7.61 -3.88
CA ALA A 37 17.80 -6.30 -4.07
C ALA A 37 17.23 -5.59 -5.31
N ILE A 38 16.95 -6.33 -6.39
CA ILE A 38 16.39 -5.78 -7.63
C ILE A 38 14.85 -5.67 -7.53
N ALA A 39 14.20 -6.63 -6.87
CA ALA A 39 12.75 -6.67 -6.79
C ALA A 39 12.18 -5.59 -5.86
N MET A 40 12.76 -5.40 -4.66
CA MET A 40 12.23 -4.50 -3.62
C MET A 40 11.88 -3.07 -4.08
N PRO A 41 12.74 -2.33 -4.82
CA PRO A 41 12.40 -0.96 -5.25
C PRO A 41 11.18 -0.91 -6.17
N SER A 42 10.95 -1.95 -6.99
CA SER A 42 9.79 -2.02 -7.87
C SER A 42 8.47 -2.03 -7.09
N TRP A 43 8.41 -2.78 -5.99
CA TRP A 43 7.20 -2.90 -5.16
C TRP A 43 6.80 -1.60 -4.48
N GLN A 44 7.78 -0.79 -4.06
CA GLN A 44 7.51 0.49 -3.41
C GLN A 44 6.81 1.48 -4.37
N SER A 45 7.24 1.53 -5.64
CA SER A 45 6.65 2.42 -6.63
C SER A 45 5.17 2.08 -6.91
N VAL A 46 4.83 0.80 -6.98
CA VAL A 46 3.45 0.34 -7.20
C VAL A 46 2.55 0.72 -6.03
N ARG A 47 3.02 0.56 -4.78
CA ARG A 47 2.26 0.94 -3.58
C ARG A 47 1.96 2.43 -3.51
N VAL A 48 2.93 3.27 -3.88
CA VAL A 48 2.72 4.72 -3.93
C VAL A 48 1.74 5.07 -5.05
N ALA A 49 1.90 4.46 -6.23
CA ALA A 49 0.99 4.70 -7.35
C ALA A 49 -0.45 4.25 -7.06
N SER A 50 -0.66 3.19 -6.27
CA SER A 50 -2.00 2.80 -5.81
C SER A 50 -2.56 3.82 -4.81
N ALA A 51 -1.76 4.26 -3.84
CA ALA A 51 -2.19 5.26 -2.86
C ALA A 51 -2.59 6.60 -3.52
N VAL A 52 -1.83 7.04 -4.54
CA VAL A 52 -2.17 8.26 -5.31
C VAL A 52 -3.49 8.11 -6.06
N ARG A 53 -3.76 6.96 -6.67
CA ARG A 53 -5.05 6.70 -7.35
C ARG A 53 -6.21 6.70 -6.37
N GLU A 54 -6.02 6.07 -5.23
CA GLU A 54 -7.02 6.02 -4.16
C GLU A 54 -7.29 7.42 -3.60
N ALA A 55 -6.25 8.22 -3.39
CA ALA A 55 -6.36 9.60 -2.94
C ALA A 55 -7.17 10.46 -3.92
N ARG A 56 -7.05 10.25 -5.24
CA ARG A 56 -7.90 10.92 -6.25
C ARG A 56 -9.37 10.55 -6.09
N ILE A 57 -9.68 9.26 -5.94
CA ILE A 57 -11.04 8.79 -5.72
C ILE A 57 -11.63 9.40 -4.44
N VAL A 58 -10.84 9.45 -3.37
CA VAL A 58 -11.23 10.06 -2.10
C VAL A 58 -11.52 11.55 -2.28
N LEU A 59 -10.70 12.28 -3.05
CA LEU A 59 -10.90 13.70 -3.29
C LEU A 59 -12.16 13.99 -4.11
N GLU A 60 -12.49 13.13 -5.07
CA GLU A 60 -13.77 13.20 -5.80
C GLU A 60 -14.96 12.93 -4.88
N ARG A 61 -14.87 11.95 -3.97
CA ARG A 61 -15.90 11.69 -2.96
C ARG A 61 -16.10 12.87 -2.01
N LEU A 62 -15.02 13.56 -1.65
CA LEU A 62 -15.08 14.78 -0.84
C LEU A 62 -15.73 15.94 -1.61
N ASN A 63 -15.47 16.08 -2.91
CA ASN A 63 -16.17 17.05 -3.75
C ASN A 63 -17.69 16.78 -3.79
N LEU A 64 -18.11 15.51 -3.90
CA LEU A 64 -19.53 15.16 -3.81
C LEU A 64 -20.12 15.52 -2.44
N HIS A 65 -19.39 15.30 -1.34
CA HIS A 65 -19.82 15.75 -0.01
C HIS A 65 -19.96 17.27 0.07
N GLN A 66 -19.03 18.03 -0.51
CA GLN A 66 -19.12 19.49 -0.57
C GLN A 66 -20.39 19.96 -1.30
N ARG A 67 -20.74 19.31 -2.42
CA ARG A 67 -21.96 19.63 -3.18
C ARG A 67 -23.23 19.31 -2.38
N TYR A 68 -23.25 18.16 -1.71
CA TYR A 68 -24.36 17.78 -0.84
C TYR A 68 -24.53 18.76 0.32
N PHE A 69 -23.42 19.13 0.97
CA PHE A 69 -23.42 20.09 2.07
C PHE A 69 -23.89 21.47 1.62
N TRP A 70 -23.50 21.92 0.43
CA TRP A 70 -24.00 23.16 -0.17
C TRP A 70 -25.52 23.15 -0.36
N GLN A 71 -26.09 22.04 -0.82
CA GLN A 71 -27.54 21.92 -0.99
C GLN A 71 -28.32 22.03 0.33
N GLN A 72 -27.70 21.64 1.45
CA GLN A 72 -28.33 21.63 2.76
C GLN A 72 -28.10 22.92 3.55
N HIS A 73 -26.90 23.48 3.47
CA HIS A 73 -26.45 24.58 4.33
C HIS A 73 -26.14 25.87 3.56
N THR A 74 -26.24 25.87 2.23
CA THR A 74 -25.92 27.03 1.35
C THR A 74 -24.52 27.62 1.58
N ARG A 75 -23.60 26.81 2.10
CA ARG A 75 -22.19 27.12 2.34
C ARG A 75 -21.34 25.89 2.11
N TYR A 76 -20.03 26.07 1.96
CA TYR A 76 -19.08 24.95 1.86
C TYR A 76 -18.66 24.45 3.25
N ALA A 77 -18.38 23.15 3.34
CA ALA A 77 -17.94 22.50 4.57
C ALA A 77 -16.47 22.81 4.83
N ALA A 78 -16.13 23.09 6.09
CA ALA A 78 -14.74 23.14 6.55
C ALA A 78 -14.18 21.72 6.79
N THR A 79 -12.88 21.62 7.07
CA THR A 79 -12.18 20.32 7.23
C THR A 79 -12.79 19.43 8.30
N ASP A 80 -13.28 20.02 9.38
CA ASP A 80 -13.91 19.38 10.54
C ASP A 80 -15.33 18.86 10.27
N GLU A 81 -16.01 19.41 9.27
CA GLU A 81 -17.37 19.04 8.88
C GLU A 81 -17.40 17.96 7.79
N LEU A 82 -16.25 17.69 7.17
CA LEU A 82 -16.09 16.62 6.20
C LEU A 82 -15.81 15.28 6.89
N PRO A 83 -16.21 14.15 6.27
CA PRO A 83 -15.87 12.84 6.80
C PRO A 83 -14.35 12.67 6.90
N PRO A 84 -13.84 12.08 8.00
CA PRO A 84 -12.41 11.89 8.17
C PRO A 84 -11.87 10.97 7.08
N LEU A 85 -10.65 11.24 6.64
CA LEU A 85 -10.04 10.53 5.52
C LEU A 85 -9.97 9.01 5.76
N ALA A 86 -9.72 8.61 7.01
CA ALA A 86 -9.73 7.21 7.43
C ALA A 86 -11.09 6.50 7.25
N ALA A 87 -12.21 7.22 7.31
CA ALA A 87 -13.53 6.65 7.01
C ALA A 87 -13.75 6.44 5.51
N LEU A 88 -13.03 7.18 4.66
CA LEU A 88 -13.12 7.07 3.21
C LEU A 88 -12.11 6.05 2.64
N SER A 89 -10.91 6.01 3.23
CA SER A 89 -9.86 5.04 2.98
C SER A 89 -8.81 5.09 4.10
N GLU A 90 -8.58 3.96 4.74
CA GLU A 90 -7.52 3.80 5.75
C GLU A 90 -6.13 4.02 5.15
N THR A 91 -5.89 3.49 3.94
CA THR A 91 -4.64 3.67 3.20
C THR A 91 -4.35 5.16 2.97
N VAL A 92 -5.34 5.92 2.48
CA VAL A 92 -5.17 7.35 2.21
C VAL A 92 -5.01 8.11 3.53
N GLY A 93 -5.73 7.75 4.58
CA GLY A 93 -5.56 8.33 5.92
C GLY A 93 -4.15 8.14 6.52
N HIS A 94 -3.43 7.09 6.12
CA HIS A 94 -2.05 6.87 6.57
C HIS A 94 -1.02 7.72 5.81
N TYR A 95 -1.25 7.94 4.51
CA TYR A 95 -0.30 8.64 3.63
C TYR A 95 -0.60 10.12 3.43
N TYR A 96 -1.81 10.56 3.77
CA TYR A 96 -2.30 11.90 3.47
C TYR A 96 -3.06 12.52 4.64
N GLN A 97 -2.91 13.84 4.76
CA GLN A 97 -3.70 14.68 5.64
C GLN A 97 -4.63 15.56 4.82
N LEU A 98 -5.90 15.62 5.23
CA LEU A 98 -6.92 16.45 4.60
C LEU A 98 -6.83 17.90 5.11
N SER A 99 -6.85 18.85 4.18
CA SER A 99 -7.19 20.25 4.44
C SER A 99 -8.28 20.68 3.45
N ALA A 100 -9.39 21.19 3.96
CA ALA A 100 -10.47 21.79 3.20
C ALA A 100 -10.65 23.23 3.67
N GLU A 101 -10.39 24.15 2.75
CA GLU A 101 -10.48 25.59 2.98
C GLU A 101 -11.62 26.15 2.13
N PRO A 102 -12.76 26.54 2.73
CA PRO A 102 -13.78 27.28 2.02
C PRO A 102 -13.23 28.68 1.67
N THR A 103 -13.57 29.17 0.49
CA THR A 103 -13.19 30.50 -0.02
C THR A 103 -14.46 31.24 -0.44
N ASP A 104 -14.44 32.57 -0.49
CA ASP A 104 -15.62 33.38 -0.88
C ASP A 104 -16.23 32.96 -2.24
N ALA A 105 -15.43 32.43 -3.16
CA ALA A 105 -15.86 31.99 -4.48
C ALA A 105 -16.06 30.47 -4.61
N GLY A 106 -15.77 29.66 -3.58
CA GLY A 106 -15.74 28.20 -3.72
C GLY A 106 -15.09 27.46 -2.56
N PHE A 107 -14.34 26.42 -2.89
CA PHE A 107 -13.55 25.66 -1.93
C PHE A 107 -12.27 25.14 -2.59
N LEU A 108 -11.27 24.86 -1.75
CA LEU A 108 -10.06 24.15 -2.11
C LEU A 108 -9.93 22.92 -1.21
N LEU A 109 -9.99 21.73 -1.81
CA LEU A 109 -9.69 20.48 -1.12
C LEU A 109 -8.22 20.11 -1.40
N ARG A 110 -7.46 19.83 -0.34
CA ARG A 110 -6.04 19.47 -0.42
C ARG A 110 -5.78 18.20 0.38
N LEU A 111 -5.09 17.26 -0.23
CA LEU A 111 -4.46 16.11 0.40
C LEU A 111 -2.96 16.37 0.44
N VAL A 112 -2.47 16.73 1.61
CA VAL A 112 -1.05 16.95 1.85
C VAL A 112 -0.42 15.60 2.15
N SER A 113 0.59 15.22 1.37
CA SER A 113 1.32 13.97 1.61
C SER A 113 2.13 14.06 2.90
N THR A 114 2.07 13.02 3.73
CA THR A 114 2.90 12.87 4.93
C THR A 114 4.24 12.20 4.62
N VAL A 115 4.40 11.65 3.41
CA VAL A 115 5.61 10.94 2.97
C VAL A 115 6.24 11.61 1.76
N PRO A 116 7.59 11.66 1.67
CA PRO A 116 8.27 12.36 0.58
C PRO A 116 8.11 11.67 -0.78
N THR A 117 7.72 10.39 -0.80
CA THR A 117 7.59 9.59 -2.03
C THR A 117 6.27 9.82 -2.75
N ALA A 118 5.25 10.36 -2.07
CA ALA A 118 3.93 10.56 -2.66
C ALA A 118 3.65 12.06 -2.86
N PRO A 119 3.13 12.47 -4.02
CA PRO A 119 2.82 13.88 -4.30
C PRO A 119 1.58 14.33 -3.53
N SER A 120 1.53 15.63 -3.20
CA SER A 120 0.33 16.26 -2.65
C SER A 120 -0.66 16.57 -3.77
N LEU A 121 -1.94 16.38 -3.49
CA LEU A 121 -3.04 16.54 -4.46
C LEU A 121 -3.97 17.65 -3.98
N ALA A 122 -4.46 18.48 -4.90
CA ALA A 122 -5.52 19.42 -4.60
C ALA A 122 -6.54 19.49 -5.74
N LEU A 123 -7.77 19.77 -5.36
CA LEU A 123 -8.94 19.88 -6.23
C LEU A 123 -9.71 21.13 -5.85
N ASP A 124 -9.91 22.00 -6.82
CA ASP A 124 -10.77 23.18 -6.65
C ASP A 124 -12.25 22.85 -6.90
N HIS A 125 -13.11 23.80 -6.53
CA HIS A 125 -14.55 23.73 -6.82
C HIS A 125 -14.91 23.60 -8.31
N ARG A 126 -14.00 23.98 -9.22
CA ARG A 126 -14.19 23.92 -10.69
C ARG A 126 -13.77 22.57 -11.27
N GLY A 127 -13.20 21.68 -10.46
CA GLY A 127 -12.68 20.38 -10.91
C GLY A 127 -11.27 20.44 -11.49
N VAL A 128 -10.55 21.55 -11.30
CA VAL A 128 -9.14 21.68 -11.68
C VAL A 128 -8.27 20.98 -10.65
N TRP A 129 -7.44 20.07 -11.15
CA TRP A 129 -6.48 19.32 -10.35
C TRP A 129 -5.15 20.06 -10.30
N THR A 130 -4.59 20.16 -9.09
CA THR A 130 -3.22 20.59 -8.89
C THR A 130 -2.46 19.48 -8.18
N THR A 131 -1.27 19.16 -8.67
CA THR A 131 -0.38 18.18 -8.06
C THR A 131 0.92 18.89 -7.72
N THR A 132 1.33 18.82 -6.46
CA THR A 132 2.58 19.41 -5.99
C THR A 132 3.48 18.30 -5.51
N ASP A 133 4.65 18.17 -6.13
CA ASP A 133 5.63 17.18 -5.71
C ASP A 133 6.25 17.58 -4.36
N SER A 134 6.31 16.63 -3.43
CA SER A 134 6.85 16.83 -2.09
C SER A 134 8.37 17.05 -2.09
N SER A 135 9.04 16.84 -3.21
CA SER A 135 10.49 17.09 -3.39
C SER A 135 10.90 18.57 -3.38
N SER A 136 9.93 19.49 -3.35
CA SER A 136 10.14 20.94 -3.48
C SER A 136 10.18 21.72 -2.16
N ARG A 137 10.44 21.05 -1.01
CA ARG A 137 10.52 21.70 0.30
C ARG A 137 11.79 21.37 1.07
#